data_AF-A0A5J4PYW0-F1
#
_entry.id   AF-A0A5J4PYW0-F1
#
_cell.length_a   1.000
_cell.length_b   1.000
_cell.length_c   1.000
_cell.angle_alpha   90.00
_cell.angle_beta   90.00
_cell.angle_gamma   90.00
#
_symmetry.space_group_name_H-M   'P 1'
#
loop_
_entity.id
_entity.type
_entity.pdbx_description
1 polymer ?
#
loop_
_entity_poly.entity_id
_entity_poly.type
_entity_poly.pdbx_seq_one_letter_code
_entity_poly.pdbx_strand_id
1 'polypeptide(L)'
;KKQILFLAYTNRATDEVCKTLSSICPQPDYIRIGSELPCDPAYREHLIENVLADCANRKEAQKRIARCRIFVGTAASISNRPELFRLKHFDVAIVDEATQILEPQLLGILCARNEDGRNAVGKFILIGDHKQLPAVVLQSSLQSEIHDEALRAIGLTNLKDSLFERLYRSLGSDRTYDQLRKQGRMHPAVAAFPNRVFYRGALESLNLPHQTEELVLSLLLNDDEDSKLMMQRVAFLSSSPDISAASGKINHSEAVIVARLVKKVFIQYGLVFNAERTLGIITPYRNQIALIKREITRLGVAELNHILVDTVERFQGSERDVIIYSFCINHAWQLEFLSNTIEEDGMLIDRKLNVALTRARKQLFMTGVPELLRTNPVYANLLEFANRG
;
A
#
# COMPACT_ATOMS: atom_id res chain seq x y z
N LYS A 1 -7.70 -25.87 -19.05
CA LYS A 1 -7.67 -24.46 -18.56
C LYS A 1 -6.26 -24.17 -18.02
N LYS A 2 -5.77 -22.93 -18.15
CA LYS A 2 -4.42 -22.56 -17.66
C LYS A 2 -4.30 -22.70 -16.15
N GLN A 3 -3.19 -23.27 -15.69
CA GLN A 3 -2.76 -23.38 -14.29
C GLN A 3 -2.11 -22.06 -13.85
N ILE A 4 -2.57 -21.50 -12.73
CA ILE A 4 -2.19 -20.16 -12.30
C ILE A 4 -1.56 -20.22 -10.91
N LEU A 5 -0.41 -19.59 -10.77
CA LEU A 5 0.21 -19.27 -9.48
C LEU A 5 0.04 -17.77 -9.23
N PHE A 6 -0.62 -17.40 -8.14
CA PHE A 6 -0.75 -16.02 -7.71
C PHE A 6 0.17 -15.80 -6.51
N LEU A 7 1.07 -14.82 -6.63
CA LEU A 7 2.03 -14.42 -5.64
C LEU A 7 1.73 -13.00 -5.17
N ALA A 8 1.88 -12.77 -3.87
CA ALA A 8 1.85 -11.43 -3.31
C ALA A 8 2.96 -11.25 -2.26
N TYR A 9 3.27 -10.01 -1.91
CA TYR A 9 4.24 -9.73 -0.85
C TYR A 9 3.71 -10.05 0.55
N THR A 10 2.43 -9.76 0.83
CA THR A 10 1.85 -9.87 2.17
C THR A 10 0.67 -10.85 2.24
N ASN A 11 0.39 -11.36 3.44
CA ASN A 11 -0.80 -12.20 3.67
C ASN A 11 -2.09 -11.42 3.39
N ARG A 12 -2.15 -10.13 3.74
CA ARG A 12 -3.30 -9.27 3.44
C ARG A 12 -3.57 -9.15 1.94
N ALA A 13 -2.51 -8.95 1.14
CA ALA A 13 -2.67 -8.94 -0.33
C ALA A 13 -3.15 -10.29 -0.85
N THR A 14 -2.63 -11.39 -0.28
CA THR A 14 -3.14 -12.75 -0.55
C THR A 14 -4.64 -12.89 -0.19
N ASP A 15 -5.10 -12.29 0.92
CA ASP A 15 -6.50 -12.29 1.34
C ASP A 15 -7.41 -11.52 0.37
N GLU A 16 -6.98 -10.35 -0.13
CA GLU A 16 -7.75 -9.59 -1.13
C GLU A 16 -7.86 -10.35 -2.46
N VAL A 17 -6.86 -11.15 -2.82
CA VAL A 17 -6.94 -12.05 -3.98
C VAL A 17 -7.94 -13.16 -3.73
N CYS A 18 -7.91 -13.81 -2.56
CA CYS A 18 -8.91 -14.81 -2.19
C CYS A 18 -10.33 -14.23 -2.24
N LYS A 19 -10.53 -13.04 -1.66
CA LYS A 19 -11.81 -12.30 -1.72
C LYS A 19 -12.30 -12.09 -3.14
N THR A 20 -11.40 -11.65 -4.02
CA THR A 20 -11.70 -11.42 -5.43
C THR A 20 -12.10 -12.72 -6.11
N LEU A 21 -11.37 -13.82 -5.87
CA LEU A 21 -11.70 -15.13 -6.41
C LEU A 21 -13.07 -15.62 -5.92
N SER A 22 -13.37 -15.48 -4.62
CA SER A 22 -14.66 -15.87 -4.03
C SER A 22 -15.84 -15.05 -4.54
N SER A 23 -15.59 -13.84 -5.07
CA SER A 23 -16.64 -13.00 -5.66
C SER A 23 -17.04 -13.38 -7.10
N ILE A 24 -16.25 -14.22 -7.78
CA ILE A 24 -16.50 -14.63 -9.16
C ILE A 24 -17.58 -15.72 -9.18
N CYS A 25 -18.54 -15.63 -10.12
CA CYS A 25 -19.59 -16.65 -10.30
C CYS A 25 -19.41 -17.39 -11.63
N PRO A 26 -19.29 -18.74 -11.65
CA PRO A 26 -19.10 -19.62 -10.49
C PRO A 26 -17.71 -19.44 -9.85
N GLN A 27 -17.62 -19.65 -8.54
CA GLN A 27 -16.36 -19.52 -7.79
C GLN A 27 -15.31 -20.48 -8.36
N PRO A 28 -14.11 -20.01 -8.73
CA PRO A 28 -13.04 -20.87 -9.17
C PRO A 28 -12.50 -21.70 -8.00
N ASP A 29 -12.17 -22.96 -8.24
CA ASP A 29 -11.40 -23.76 -7.27
C ASP A 29 -9.98 -23.21 -7.14
N TYR A 30 -9.57 -22.93 -5.91
CA TYR A 30 -8.24 -22.45 -5.56
C TYR A 30 -7.73 -23.02 -4.23
N ILE A 31 -6.42 -23.13 -4.11
CA ILE A 31 -5.71 -23.50 -2.88
C ILE A 31 -4.85 -22.32 -2.44
N ARG A 32 -4.95 -21.96 -1.16
CA ARG A 32 -4.10 -20.98 -0.51
C ARG A 32 -2.90 -21.66 0.15
N ILE A 33 -1.72 -21.14 -0.11
CA ILE A 33 -0.46 -21.56 0.47
C ILE A 33 -0.06 -20.56 1.56
N GLY A 34 -0.02 -21.01 2.80
CA GLY A 34 0.27 -20.15 3.95
C GLY A 34 0.25 -20.92 5.26
N SER A 35 -0.09 -20.21 6.32
CA SER A 35 -0.42 -20.75 7.65
C SER A 35 -1.69 -20.09 8.17
N GLU A 36 -2.33 -20.70 9.16
CA GLU A 36 -3.63 -20.25 9.67
C GLU A 36 -3.59 -18.88 10.37
N LEU A 37 -2.58 -18.63 11.20
CA LEU A 37 -2.48 -17.42 12.04
C LEU A 37 -2.58 -16.10 11.24
N PRO A 38 -1.81 -15.89 10.15
CA PRO A 38 -1.90 -14.67 9.36
C PRO A 38 -2.98 -14.71 8.26
N CYS A 39 -3.76 -15.80 8.17
CA CYS A 39 -4.83 -15.95 7.19
C CYS A 39 -6.16 -15.44 7.77
N ASP A 40 -6.87 -14.61 7.00
CA ASP A 40 -8.23 -14.19 7.35
C ASP A 40 -9.11 -15.44 7.58
N PRO A 41 -9.88 -15.51 8.68
CA PRO A 41 -10.80 -16.62 8.96
C PRO A 41 -11.67 -17.02 7.77
N ALA A 42 -12.11 -16.06 6.95
CA ALA A 42 -12.96 -16.31 5.79
C ALA A 42 -12.30 -17.17 4.69
N TYR A 43 -10.96 -17.27 4.67
CA TYR A 43 -10.24 -18.03 3.64
C TYR A 43 -9.46 -19.22 4.19
N ARG A 44 -9.63 -19.55 5.48
CA ARG A 44 -8.94 -20.68 6.11
C ARG A 44 -9.32 -22.03 5.50
N GLU A 45 -10.56 -22.21 5.08
CA GLU A 45 -10.99 -23.45 4.40
C GLU A 45 -10.20 -23.74 3.11
N HIS A 46 -9.65 -22.69 2.49
CA HIS A 46 -8.84 -22.81 1.28
C HIS A 46 -7.36 -23.08 1.55
N LEU A 47 -6.90 -23.04 2.80
CA LEU A 47 -5.51 -23.39 3.13
C LEU A 47 -5.20 -24.81 2.71
N ILE A 48 -4.00 -25.05 2.17
CA ILE A 48 -3.61 -26.37 1.66
C ILE A 48 -3.77 -27.48 2.70
N GLU A 49 -3.46 -27.23 3.97
CA GLU A 49 -3.71 -28.19 5.05
C GLU A 49 -5.18 -28.58 5.18
N ASN A 50 -6.10 -27.63 5.04
CA ASN A 50 -7.53 -27.85 5.20
C ASN A 50 -8.16 -28.45 3.94
N VAL A 51 -7.72 -28.02 2.76
CA VAL A 51 -8.15 -28.59 1.47
C VAL A 51 -7.72 -30.06 1.32
N LEU A 52 -6.61 -30.44 1.94
CA LEU A 52 -6.08 -31.80 1.90
C LEU A 52 -6.48 -32.65 3.11
N ALA A 53 -7.19 -32.10 4.09
CA ALA A 53 -7.55 -32.79 5.33
C ALA A 53 -8.36 -34.08 5.08
N ASP A 54 -9.26 -34.04 4.09
CA ASP A 54 -10.12 -35.18 3.73
C ASP A 54 -9.44 -36.21 2.81
N CYS A 55 -8.19 -35.98 2.39
CA CYS A 55 -7.48 -36.92 1.52
C CYS A 55 -6.98 -38.12 2.32
N ALA A 56 -7.45 -39.33 2.01
CA ALA A 56 -7.11 -40.54 2.76
C ALA A 56 -5.65 -40.97 2.60
N ASN A 57 -4.99 -40.53 1.51
CA ASN A 57 -3.61 -40.91 1.21
C ASN A 57 -2.91 -39.88 0.30
N ARG A 58 -1.59 -40.05 0.17
CA ARG A 58 -0.73 -39.20 -0.66
C ARG A 58 -1.16 -39.13 -2.13
N LYS A 59 -1.67 -40.21 -2.71
CA LYS A 59 -2.09 -40.27 -4.12
C LYS A 59 -3.34 -39.41 -4.35
N GLU A 60 -4.25 -39.38 -3.38
CA GLU A 60 -5.42 -38.50 -3.41
C GLU A 60 -5.03 -37.03 -3.26
N ALA A 61 -4.15 -36.70 -2.32
CA ALA A 61 -3.63 -35.35 -2.15
C ALA A 61 -2.93 -34.83 -3.42
N GLN A 62 -2.10 -35.66 -4.06
CA GLN A 62 -1.46 -35.32 -5.35
C GLN A 62 -2.50 -35.05 -6.45
N LYS A 63 -3.56 -35.88 -6.55
CA LYS A 63 -4.65 -35.64 -7.49
C LYS A 63 -5.40 -34.34 -7.20
N ARG A 64 -5.64 -34.00 -5.93
CA ARG A 64 -6.31 -32.76 -5.51
C ARG A 64 -5.48 -31.53 -5.89
N ILE A 65 -4.17 -31.54 -5.62
CA ILE A 65 -3.21 -30.49 -6.02
C ILE A 65 -3.16 -30.34 -7.54
N ALA A 66 -3.06 -31.47 -8.27
CA ALA A 66 -2.97 -31.46 -9.72
C ALA A 66 -4.23 -30.89 -10.39
N ARG A 67 -5.43 -31.23 -9.85
CA ARG A 67 -6.73 -30.75 -10.35
C ARG A 67 -7.00 -29.28 -10.04
N CYS A 68 -6.56 -28.79 -8.89
CA CYS A 68 -6.77 -27.40 -8.49
C CYS A 68 -6.11 -26.46 -9.50
N ARG A 69 -6.84 -25.47 -10.00
CA ARG A 69 -6.34 -24.61 -11.09
C ARG A 69 -5.48 -23.44 -10.58
N ILE A 70 -5.82 -22.89 -9.42
CA ILE A 70 -5.25 -21.65 -8.90
C ILE A 70 -4.59 -21.93 -7.57
N PHE A 71 -3.35 -21.48 -7.43
CA PHE A 71 -2.64 -21.46 -6.16
C PHE A 71 -2.38 -20.01 -5.79
N VAL A 72 -2.68 -19.62 -4.55
CA VAL A 72 -2.50 -18.25 -4.06
C VAL A 72 -1.59 -18.31 -2.84
N GLY A 73 -0.54 -17.51 -2.76
CA GLY A 73 0.29 -17.47 -1.57
C GLY A 73 1.24 -16.29 -1.58
N THR A 74 1.88 -16.02 -0.44
CA THR A 74 2.98 -15.06 -0.43
C THR A 74 4.20 -15.63 -1.15
N ALA A 75 5.04 -14.78 -1.72
CA ALA A 75 6.31 -15.23 -2.31
C ALA A 75 7.13 -16.06 -1.29
N ALA A 76 7.20 -15.63 -0.03
CA ALA A 76 7.88 -16.36 1.03
C ALA A 76 7.24 -17.75 1.30
N SER A 77 5.91 -17.84 1.39
CA SER A 77 5.20 -19.10 1.65
C SER A 77 5.36 -20.11 0.53
N ILE A 78 5.51 -19.65 -0.72
CA ILE A 78 5.70 -20.49 -1.90
C ILE A 78 7.17 -20.92 -2.03
N SER A 79 8.12 -20.01 -1.81
CA SER A 79 9.55 -20.34 -1.83
C SER A 79 9.93 -21.39 -0.77
N ASN A 80 9.21 -21.43 0.35
CA ASN A 80 9.39 -22.43 1.41
C ASN A 80 8.77 -23.81 1.09
N ARG A 81 8.14 -23.98 -0.08
CA ARG A 81 7.51 -25.23 -0.53
C ARG A 81 7.99 -25.63 -1.94
N PRO A 82 9.29 -25.85 -2.16
CA PRO A 82 9.84 -26.18 -3.47
C PRO A 82 9.26 -27.48 -4.07
N GLU A 83 8.79 -28.40 -3.23
CA GLU A 83 8.10 -29.63 -3.64
C GLU A 83 6.81 -29.37 -4.44
N LEU A 84 6.18 -28.21 -4.27
CA LEU A 84 5.00 -27.83 -5.07
C LEU A 84 5.33 -27.82 -6.57
N PHE A 85 6.52 -27.36 -6.95
CA PHE A 85 6.97 -27.28 -8.34
C PHE A 85 7.35 -28.64 -8.94
N ARG A 86 7.58 -29.65 -8.10
CA ARG A 86 7.72 -31.05 -8.55
C ARG A 86 6.37 -31.68 -8.85
N LEU A 87 5.35 -31.32 -8.08
CA LEU A 87 3.99 -31.87 -8.19
C LEU A 87 3.11 -31.13 -9.21
N LYS A 88 3.47 -29.88 -9.54
CA LYS A 88 2.60 -29.01 -10.33
C LYS A 88 3.38 -28.08 -11.25
N HIS A 89 2.90 -27.99 -12.49
CA HIS A 89 3.30 -26.98 -13.47
C HIS A 89 2.29 -25.83 -13.49
N PHE A 90 2.80 -24.61 -13.58
CA PHE A 90 2.02 -23.38 -13.70
C PHE A 90 2.27 -22.75 -15.06
N ASP A 91 1.20 -22.52 -15.82
CA ASP A 91 1.31 -21.85 -17.13
C ASP A 91 1.63 -20.36 -16.97
N VAL A 92 1.18 -19.75 -15.87
CA VAL A 92 1.43 -18.34 -15.57
C VAL A 92 1.56 -18.11 -14.06
N ALA A 93 2.60 -17.36 -13.68
CA ALA A 93 2.69 -16.71 -12.38
C ALA A 93 2.21 -15.25 -12.48
N ILE A 94 1.31 -14.83 -11.61
CA ILE A 94 0.89 -13.43 -11.46
C ILE A 94 1.46 -12.96 -10.13
N VAL A 95 2.25 -11.90 -10.16
CA VAL A 95 2.93 -11.36 -8.97
C VAL A 95 2.38 -9.98 -8.71
N ASP A 96 1.57 -9.86 -7.67
CA ASP A 96 1.03 -8.58 -7.21
C ASP A 96 1.99 -7.92 -6.23
N GLU A 97 1.99 -6.58 -6.22
CA GLU A 97 2.92 -5.76 -5.44
C GLU A 97 4.40 -6.14 -5.68
N ALA A 98 4.75 -6.45 -6.94
CA ALA A 98 6.06 -6.97 -7.33
C ALA A 98 7.22 -6.01 -7.00
N THR A 99 6.97 -4.71 -6.87
CA THR A 99 7.97 -3.70 -6.46
C THR A 99 8.39 -3.83 -5.01
N GLN A 100 7.59 -4.52 -4.18
CA GLN A 100 7.90 -4.78 -2.77
C GLN A 100 8.63 -6.10 -2.54
N ILE A 101 8.79 -6.92 -3.57
CA ILE A 101 9.42 -8.24 -3.46
C ILE A 101 10.85 -8.15 -3.99
N LEU A 102 11.81 -8.56 -3.16
CA LEU A 102 13.21 -8.61 -3.54
C LEU A 102 13.41 -9.64 -4.67
N GLU A 103 14.22 -9.28 -5.65
CA GLU A 103 14.48 -10.12 -6.82
C GLU A 103 14.90 -11.57 -6.47
N PRO A 104 15.80 -11.83 -5.50
CA PRO A 104 16.17 -13.20 -5.14
C PRO A 104 14.99 -14.08 -4.69
N GLN A 105 13.99 -13.49 -4.04
CA GLN A 105 12.81 -14.23 -3.59
C GLN A 105 11.94 -14.67 -4.77
N LEU A 106 11.80 -13.82 -5.79
CA LEU A 106 11.04 -14.16 -7.00
C LEU A 106 11.80 -15.12 -7.91
N LEU A 107 13.11 -14.94 -8.09
CA LEU A 107 13.91 -15.79 -8.98
C LEU A 107 13.87 -17.26 -8.58
N GLY A 108 13.90 -17.57 -7.28
CA GLY A 108 13.76 -18.95 -6.79
C GLY A 108 12.46 -19.63 -7.25
N ILE A 109 11.38 -18.87 -7.36
CA ILE A 109 10.08 -19.35 -7.84
C ILE A 109 10.02 -19.39 -9.37
N LEU A 110 10.39 -18.29 -10.02
CA LEU A 110 10.25 -18.12 -11.47
C LEU A 110 11.20 -19.04 -12.25
N CYS A 111 12.35 -19.38 -11.66
CA CYS A 111 13.33 -20.31 -12.23
C CYS A 111 13.17 -21.75 -11.71
N ALA A 112 12.13 -22.04 -10.92
CA ALA A 112 11.88 -23.38 -10.40
C ALA A 112 11.72 -24.38 -11.56
N ARG A 113 12.24 -25.60 -11.37
CA ARG A 113 12.15 -26.69 -12.34
C ARG A 113 11.31 -27.84 -11.79
N ASN A 114 10.56 -28.48 -12.68
CA ASN A 114 9.83 -29.70 -12.37
C ASN A 114 10.75 -30.94 -12.43
N GLU A 115 10.21 -32.13 -12.16
CA GLU A 115 10.96 -33.39 -12.17
C GLU A 115 11.58 -33.70 -13.56
N ASP A 116 10.94 -33.26 -14.64
CA ASP A 116 11.44 -33.42 -16.02
C ASP A 116 12.53 -32.39 -16.38
N GLY A 117 12.97 -31.56 -15.43
CA GLY A 117 13.96 -30.50 -15.66
C GLY A 117 13.46 -29.29 -16.45
N ARG A 118 12.16 -29.23 -16.78
CA ARG A 118 11.52 -28.09 -17.46
C ARG A 118 11.15 -27.00 -16.45
N ASN A 119 10.98 -25.77 -16.92
CA ASN A 119 10.50 -24.69 -16.07
C ASN A 119 9.13 -25.06 -15.49
N ALA A 120 8.99 -24.95 -14.18
CA ALA A 120 7.73 -25.18 -13.48
C ALA A 120 6.76 -23.99 -13.64
N VAL A 121 7.27 -22.83 -14.05
CA VAL A 121 6.51 -21.62 -14.38
C VAL A 121 6.78 -21.25 -15.84
N GLY A 122 5.75 -21.29 -16.67
CA GLY A 122 5.87 -21.03 -18.12
C GLY A 122 6.13 -19.56 -18.46
N LYS A 123 5.35 -18.64 -17.88
CA LYS A 123 5.53 -17.19 -18.00
C LYS A 123 5.12 -16.48 -16.72
N PHE A 124 5.46 -15.20 -16.59
CA PHE A 124 5.05 -14.39 -15.45
C PHE A 124 4.47 -13.03 -15.87
N ILE A 125 3.64 -12.46 -15.01
CA ILE A 125 3.09 -11.11 -15.09
C ILE A 125 3.43 -10.43 -13.77
N LEU A 126 4.17 -9.33 -13.81
CA LEU A 126 4.49 -8.53 -12.63
C LEU A 126 3.55 -7.32 -12.60
N ILE A 127 2.87 -7.13 -11.48
CA ILE A 127 1.97 -6.01 -11.22
C ILE A 127 2.59 -5.24 -10.06
N GLY A 128 2.75 -3.93 -10.22
CA GLY A 128 3.36 -3.08 -9.21
C GLY A 128 3.44 -1.63 -9.68
N ASP A 129 3.92 -0.78 -8.79
CA ASP A 129 4.08 0.64 -9.03
C ASP A 129 5.43 1.11 -8.48
N HIS A 130 6.38 1.40 -9.37
CA HIS A 130 7.71 1.86 -9.00
C HIS A 130 7.71 3.31 -8.47
N LYS A 131 6.55 3.98 -8.43
CA LYS A 131 6.36 5.28 -7.80
C LYS A 131 5.76 5.17 -6.40
N GLN A 132 5.52 3.94 -5.92
CA GLN A 132 5.14 3.64 -4.54
C GLN A 132 6.29 2.94 -3.78
N LEU A 133 6.01 2.38 -2.61
CA LEU A 133 7.03 1.82 -1.72
C LEU A 133 7.83 0.68 -2.40
N PRO A 134 9.17 0.73 -2.32
CA PRO A 134 10.02 -0.38 -2.73
C PRO A 134 10.02 -1.49 -1.67
N ALA A 135 10.73 -2.58 -1.98
CA ALA A 135 11.06 -3.60 -0.99
C ALA A 135 11.78 -3.00 0.23
N VAL A 136 11.40 -3.47 1.43
CA VAL A 136 11.99 -3.00 2.68
C VAL A 136 13.34 -3.68 2.92
N VAL A 137 14.41 -2.89 2.93
CA VAL A 137 15.79 -3.36 3.20
C VAL A 137 16.42 -2.48 4.27
N LEU A 138 17.08 -3.11 5.26
CA LEU A 138 17.67 -2.42 6.41
C LEU A 138 19.01 -1.75 6.08
N GLN A 139 19.78 -2.38 5.20
CA GLN A 139 21.07 -1.88 4.74
C GLN A 139 20.89 -0.58 3.96
N SER A 140 21.88 0.31 4.00
CA SER A 140 21.88 1.53 3.17
C SER A 140 22.09 1.19 1.69
N SER A 141 21.80 2.14 0.78
CA SER A 141 22.01 1.90 -0.65
C SER A 141 23.49 1.65 -0.97
N LEU A 142 24.40 2.31 -0.24
CA LEU A 142 25.84 2.07 -0.32
C LEU A 142 26.22 0.65 0.13
N GLN A 143 25.62 0.16 1.22
CA GLN A 143 25.89 -1.20 1.72
C GLN A 143 25.29 -2.30 0.84
N SER A 144 24.29 -1.97 0.03
CA SER A 144 23.60 -2.91 -0.86
C SER A 144 24.02 -2.78 -2.32
N GLU A 145 25.05 -1.99 -2.61
CA GLU A 145 25.56 -1.79 -3.97
C GLU A 145 26.16 -3.08 -4.53
N ILE A 146 25.90 -3.34 -5.81
CA ILE A 146 26.50 -4.45 -6.54
C ILE A 146 27.75 -3.95 -7.26
N HIS A 147 28.89 -4.55 -6.93
CA HIS A 147 30.17 -4.27 -7.59
C HIS A 147 30.56 -5.32 -8.64
N ASP A 148 29.89 -6.47 -8.67
CA ASP A 148 30.12 -7.53 -9.66
C ASP A 148 29.73 -7.05 -11.08
N GLU A 149 30.68 -7.14 -12.01
CA GLU A 149 30.51 -6.62 -13.38
C GLU A 149 29.42 -7.37 -14.15
N ALA A 150 29.30 -8.69 -13.97
CA ALA A 150 28.32 -9.50 -14.68
C ALA A 150 26.89 -9.17 -14.22
N LEU A 151 26.69 -8.95 -12.92
CA LEU A 151 25.41 -8.50 -12.37
C LEU A 151 25.06 -7.07 -12.81
N ARG A 152 26.03 -6.17 -12.83
CA ARG A 152 25.83 -4.80 -13.34
C ARG A 152 25.48 -4.79 -14.82
N ALA A 153 26.10 -5.65 -15.61
CA ALA A 153 25.85 -5.77 -17.06
C ALA A 153 24.39 -6.16 -17.38
N ILE A 154 23.70 -6.86 -16.47
CA ILE A 154 22.27 -7.20 -16.60
C ILE A 154 21.33 -6.19 -15.92
N GLY A 155 21.86 -5.02 -15.53
CA GLY A 155 21.12 -3.93 -14.89
C GLY A 155 20.85 -4.11 -13.40
N LEU A 156 21.45 -5.11 -12.73
CA LEU A 156 21.34 -5.28 -11.29
C LEU A 156 22.42 -4.45 -10.60
N THR A 157 22.05 -3.25 -10.15
CA THR A 157 22.96 -2.29 -9.53
C THR A 157 22.89 -2.26 -8.01
N ASN A 158 21.76 -2.68 -7.44
CA ASN A 158 21.57 -2.69 -6.00
C ASN A 158 20.74 -3.91 -5.56
N LEU A 159 21.08 -4.52 -4.43
CA LEU A 159 20.33 -5.65 -3.85
C LEU A 159 18.92 -5.27 -3.41
N LYS A 160 18.63 -3.97 -3.28
CA LYS A 160 17.30 -3.44 -2.97
C LYS A 160 16.37 -3.41 -4.16
N ASP A 161 16.91 -3.49 -5.38
CA ASP A 161 16.13 -3.40 -6.59
C ASP A 161 15.20 -4.62 -6.67
N SER A 162 13.90 -4.35 -6.87
CA SER A 162 12.96 -5.40 -7.22
C SER A 162 13.21 -5.87 -8.66
N LEU A 163 12.81 -7.12 -8.95
CA LEU A 163 12.83 -7.61 -10.33
C LEU A 163 11.99 -6.70 -11.24
N PHE A 164 10.86 -6.18 -10.73
CA PHE A 164 10.02 -5.23 -11.44
C PHE A 164 10.81 -3.98 -11.86
N GLU A 165 11.48 -3.30 -10.92
CA GLU A 165 12.21 -2.06 -11.20
C GLU A 165 13.41 -2.29 -12.11
N ARG A 166 14.13 -3.40 -11.93
CA ARG A 166 15.25 -3.74 -12.82
C ARG A 166 14.76 -3.95 -14.25
N LEU A 167 13.69 -4.71 -14.44
CA LEU A 167 13.10 -4.93 -15.77
C LEU A 167 12.51 -3.63 -16.34
N TYR A 168 11.86 -2.80 -15.52
CA TYR A 168 11.34 -1.49 -15.95
C TYR A 168 12.44 -0.57 -16.48
N ARG A 169 13.61 -0.54 -15.83
CA ARG A 169 14.76 0.29 -16.26
C ARG A 169 15.51 -0.30 -17.45
N SER A 170 15.59 -1.63 -17.56
CA SER A 170 16.42 -2.31 -18.56
C SER A 170 15.68 -2.66 -19.85
N LEU A 171 14.36 -2.82 -19.79
CA LEU A 171 13.54 -3.14 -20.95
C LEU A 171 13.00 -1.84 -21.56
N GLY A 172 13.34 -1.60 -22.83
CA GLY A 172 12.85 -0.43 -23.57
C GLY A 172 11.32 -0.32 -23.61
N SER A 173 10.85 0.91 -23.82
CA SER A 173 9.44 1.31 -23.71
C SER A 173 8.50 0.66 -24.72
N ASP A 174 9.01 0.10 -25.82
CA ASP A 174 8.15 -0.01 -27.00
C ASP A 174 7.15 -1.19 -26.95
N ARG A 175 7.36 -2.24 -26.12
CA ARG A 175 6.45 -3.42 -26.06
C ARG A 175 6.40 -4.21 -24.74
N THR A 176 6.99 -3.73 -23.66
CA THR A 176 7.32 -4.62 -22.52
C THR A 176 6.48 -4.42 -21.25
N TYR A 177 5.89 -3.25 -21.06
CA TYR A 177 4.97 -2.97 -19.95
C TYR A 177 3.84 -2.05 -20.40
N ASP A 178 2.79 -1.96 -19.60
CA ASP A 178 1.66 -1.04 -19.81
C ASP A 178 1.28 -0.42 -18.47
N GLN A 179 0.70 0.79 -18.50
CA GLN A 179 0.25 1.52 -17.32
C GLN A 179 -1.27 1.59 -17.30
N LEU A 180 -1.88 1.06 -16.24
CA LEU A 180 -3.31 1.27 -16.00
C LEU A 180 -3.56 2.73 -15.62
N ARG A 181 -4.33 3.43 -16.46
CA ARG A 181 -4.59 4.87 -16.31
C ARG A 181 -5.91 5.22 -15.62
N LYS A 182 -6.88 4.31 -15.61
CA LYS A 182 -8.19 4.56 -14.98
C LYS A 182 -8.16 4.21 -13.50
N GLN A 183 -8.48 5.16 -12.63
CA GLN A 183 -8.49 5.00 -11.18
C GLN A 183 -9.91 5.13 -10.58
N GLY A 184 -10.27 4.17 -9.73
CA GLY A 184 -11.57 4.10 -9.05
C GLY A 184 -11.53 4.43 -7.56
N ARG A 185 -10.41 4.93 -7.03
CA ARG A 185 -10.26 5.15 -5.58
C ARG A 185 -10.53 6.59 -5.19
N MET A 186 -9.72 7.51 -5.68
CA MET A 186 -9.66 8.89 -5.22
C MET A 186 -10.69 9.74 -5.94
N HIS A 187 -11.36 10.63 -5.22
CA HIS A 187 -12.06 11.76 -5.78
C HIS A 187 -11.07 12.61 -6.61
N PRO A 188 -11.45 13.18 -7.78
CA PRO A 188 -10.54 13.91 -8.66
C PRO A 188 -9.72 15.00 -7.96
N ALA A 189 -10.33 15.74 -7.03
CA ALA A 189 -9.63 16.75 -6.22
C ALA A 189 -8.52 16.16 -5.32
N VAL A 190 -8.71 14.97 -4.75
CA VAL A 190 -7.68 14.26 -3.97
C VAL A 190 -6.59 13.72 -4.89
N ALA A 191 -6.97 13.18 -6.06
CA ALA A 191 -6.06 12.63 -7.04
C ALA A 191 -5.18 13.70 -7.73
N ALA A 192 -5.61 14.96 -7.75
CA ALA A 192 -5.02 16.01 -8.58
C ALA A 192 -3.52 16.21 -8.33
N PHE A 193 -3.10 16.29 -7.07
CA PHE A 193 -1.67 16.42 -6.73
C PHE A 193 -0.84 15.19 -7.12
N PRO A 194 -1.11 13.97 -6.61
CA PRO A 194 -0.30 12.81 -6.97
C PRO A 194 -0.35 12.54 -8.48
N ASN A 195 -1.49 12.73 -9.13
CA ASN A 195 -1.61 12.57 -10.58
C ASN A 195 -0.67 13.52 -11.33
N ARG A 196 -0.68 14.82 -11.00
CA ARG A 196 0.18 15.81 -11.64
C ARG A 196 1.67 15.57 -11.37
N VAL A 197 2.03 15.37 -10.10
CA VAL A 197 3.44 15.36 -9.66
C VAL A 197 4.09 13.99 -9.90
N PHE A 198 3.40 12.91 -9.61
CA PHE A 198 3.98 11.55 -9.69
C PHE A 198 3.61 10.85 -10.99
N TYR A 199 2.40 11.05 -11.53
CA TYR A 199 1.92 10.32 -12.72
C TYR A 199 1.76 11.18 -13.98
N ARG A 200 2.27 12.41 -13.99
CA ARG A 200 2.24 13.34 -15.15
C ARG A 200 0.85 13.58 -15.75
N GLY A 201 -0.18 13.54 -14.91
CA GLY A 201 -1.57 13.72 -15.35
C GLY A 201 -2.16 12.52 -16.07
N ALA A 202 -1.48 11.37 -16.11
CA ALA A 202 -1.93 10.20 -16.86
C ALA A 202 -3.12 9.46 -16.22
N LEU A 203 -3.48 9.75 -14.97
CA LEU A 203 -4.59 9.09 -14.28
C LEU A 203 -5.93 9.76 -14.59
N GLU A 204 -6.92 8.94 -14.92
CA GLU A 204 -8.29 9.34 -15.24
C GLU A 204 -9.27 8.73 -14.25
N SER A 205 -10.28 9.49 -13.80
CA SER A 205 -11.30 8.96 -12.89
C SER A 205 -12.27 8.02 -13.62
N LEU A 206 -12.73 6.97 -12.92
CA LEU A 206 -13.82 6.10 -13.37
C LEU A 206 -15.22 6.71 -13.19
N ASN A 207 -15.33 7.90 -12.59
CA ASN A 207 -16.59 8.59 -12.28
C ASN A 207 -17.53 7.74 -11.39
N LEU A 208 -16.96 7.02 -10.42
CA LEU A 208 -17.76 6.32 -9.41
C LEU A 208 -18.53 7.32 -8.52
N PRO A 209 -19.59 6.88 -7.79
CA PRO A 209 -20.44 7.80 -7.02
C PRO A 209 -19.65 8.74 -6.08
N HIS A 210 -18.68 8.20 -5.33
CA HIS A 210 -17.86 9.01 -4.42
C HIS A 210 -16.84 9.94 -5.12
N GLN A 211 -16.63 9.76 -6.42
CA GLN A 211 -15.74 10.60 -7.24
C GLN A 211 -16.48 11.77 -7.90
N THR A 212 -17.82 11.75 -7.90
CA THR A 212 -18.68 12.75 -8.54
C THR A 212 -19.64 13.43 -7.58
N GLU A 213 -19.85 12.87 -6.38
CA GLU A 213 -20.65 13.49 -5.32
C GLU A 213 -20.06 14.84 -4.89
N GLU A 214 -20.92 15.75 -4.45
CA GLU A 214 -20.52 16.94 -3.70
C GLU A 214 -20.44 16.63 -2.21
N LEU A 215 -19.64 17.39 -1.47
CA LEU A 215 -19.66 17.31 -0.01
C LEU A 215 -20.92 18.01 0.50
N VAL A 216 -21.60 17.40 1.47
CA VAL A 216 -22.78 17.96 2.13
C VAL A 216 -22.45 18.16 3.59
N LEU A 217 -22.41 19.40 4.06
CA LEU A 217 -22.08 19.72 5.45
C LEU A 217 -23.15 19.15 6.40
N SER A 218 -22.72 18.52 7.48
CA SER A 218 -23.62 18.10 8.56
C SER A 218 -24.25 19.34 9.20
N LEU A 219 -25.56 19.28 9.46
CA LEU A 219 -26.29 20.37 10.12
C LEU A 219 -25.70 20.73 11.50
N LEU A 220 -25.07 19.75 12.16
CA LEU A 220 -24.38 19.93 13.44
C LEU A 220 -23.10 20.75 13.34
N LEU A 221 -22.63 21.06 12.13
CA LEU A 221 -21.43 21.84 11.85
C LEU A 221 -21.73 23.17 11.16
N ASN A 222 -23.00 23.57 10.99
CA ASN A 222 -23.35 24.79 10.25
C ASN A 222 -22.71 26.06 10.84
N ASP A 223 -22.71 26.18 12.16
CA ASP A 223 -22.14 27.33 12.89
C ASP A 223 -20.73 27.04 13.43
N ASP A 224 -20.11 25.95 12.98
CA ASP A 224 -18.79 25.53 13.44
C ASP A 224 -17.67 26.26 12.70
N GLU A 225 -16.61 26.62 13.44
CA GLU A 225 -15.43 27.29 12.86
C GLU A 225 -14.75 26.45 11.75
N ASP A 226 -14.80 25.13 11.86
CA ASP A 226 -14.22 24.19 10.90
C ASP A 226 -15.22 23.77 9.80
N SER A 227 -16.39 24.41 9.69
CA SER A 227 -17.41 24.13 8.66
C SER A 227 -16.85 24.18 7.24
N LYS A 228 -16.13 25.25 6.91
CA LYS A 228 -15.46 25.44 5.62
C LYS A 228 -14.40 24.37 5.38
N LEU A 229 -13.64 24.02 6.42
CA LEU A 229 -12.62 22.98 6.34
C LEU A 229 -13.22 21.61 6.02
N MET A 230 -14.37 21.27 6.62
CA MET A 230 -15.06 20.01 6.33
C MET A 230 -15.65 19.92 4.93
N MET A 231 -15.81 21.07 4.25
CA MET A 231 -16.23 21.17 2.86
C MET A 231 -15.05 21.14 1.86
N GLN A 232 -13.80 21.03 2.34
CA GLN A 232 -12.63 20.88 1.48
C GLN A 232 -12.30 19.40 1.24
N ARG A 233 -11.97 19.08 -0.02
CA ARG A 233 -11.50 17.73 -0.40
C ARG A 233 -10.06 17.50 0.03
N VAL A 234 -9.23 18.53 0.04
CA VAL A 234 -7.85 18.50 0.49
C VAL A 234 -7.59 19.75 1.31
N ALA A 235 -7.03 19.60 2.51
CA ALA A 235 -6.68 20.76 3.33
C ALA A 235 -5.43 20.49 4.17
N PHE A 236 -4.70 21.56 4.46
CA PHE A 236 -3.51 21.52 5.31
C PHE A 236 -3.69 22.45 6.52
N LEU A 237 -3.37 21.94 7.70
CA LEU A 237 -3.42 22.67 8.96
C LEU A 237 -2.01 22.81 9.54
N SER A 238 -1.58 24.06 9.73
CA SER A 238 -0.26 24.34 10.31
C SER A 238 -0.20 23.93 11.77
N SER A 239 0.84 23.18 12.13
CA SER A 239 1.21 22.90 13.51
C SER A 239 2.50 23.62 13.91
N SER A 240 2.80 23.62 15.20
CA SER A 240 4.04 24.17 15.74
C SER A 240 5.08 23.05 15.97
N PRO A 241 6.39 23.34 15.82
CA PRO A 241 7.44 22.39 16.19
C PRO A 241 7.38 22.05 17.68
N ASP A 242 7.61 20.78 18.00
CA ASP A 242 7.72 20.29 19.38
C ASP A 242 9.17 19.99 19.73
N ILE A 243 9.88 21.04 20.18
CA ILE A 243 11.31 20.97 20.53
C ILE A 243 11.51 20.35 21.93
N SER A 244 10.43 20.24 22.72
CA SER A 244 10.49 19.73 24.10
C SER A 244 10.69 18.22 24.17
N ALA A 245 10.33 17.50 23.11
CA ALA A 245 10.41 16.05 23.07
C ALA A 245 11.82 15.55 22.79
N ALA A 246 12.45 14.91 23.78
CA ALA A 246 13.83 14.40 23.69
C ALA A 246 14.10 13.46 22.49
N SER A 247 13.07 12.78 21.96
CA SER A 247 13.22 11.90 20.79
C SER A 247 12.91 12.54 19.45
N GLY A 248 12.28 13.73 19.42
CA GLY A 248 11.73 14.36 18.21
C GLY A 248 10.64 13.55 17.50
N LYS A 249 10.20 12.40 18.04
CA LYS A 249 9.27 11.44 17.41
C LYS A 249 7.82 11.60 17.85
N ILE A 250 7.49 12.73 18.46
CA ILE A 250 6.14 13.14 18.83
C ILE A 250 5.97 14.63 18.51
N ASN A 251 4.76 15.04 18.20
CA ASN A 251 4.37 16.44 18.08
C ASN A 251 3.00 16.62 18.72
N HIS A 252 2.94 17.30 19.87
CA HIS A 252 1.69 17.52 20.60
C HIS A 252 0.71 18.43 19.85
N SER A 253 1.21 19.46 19.14
CA SER A 253 0.37 20.35 18.34
C SER A 253 -0.38 19.58 17.26
N GLU A 254 0.32 18.75 16.49
CA GLU A 254 -0.28 17.88 15.49
C GLU A 254 -1.27 16.88 16.12
N ALA A 255 -0.93 16.26 17.25
CA ALA A 255 -1.83 15.29 17.88
C ALA A 255 -3.18 15.91 18.31
N VAL A 256 -3.16 17.14 18.82
CA VAL A 256 -4.37 17.90 19.16
C VAL A 256 -5.17 18.25 17.91
N ILE A 257 -4.50 18.72 16.84
CA ILE A 257 -5.15 19.02 15.56
C ILE A 257 -5.82 17.76 15.00
N VAL A 258 -5.12 16.62 15.02
CA VAL A 258 -5.65 15.33 14.57
C VAL A 258 -6.89 14.94 15.38
N ALA A 259 -6.85 15.03 16.72
CA ALA A 259 -8.01 14.68 17.54
C ALA A 259 -9.21 15.60 17.28
N ARG A 260 -8.97 16.90 17.06
CA ARG A 260 -10.02 17.84 16.63
C ARG A 260 -10.64 17.40 15.31
N LEU A 261 -9.82 17.12 14.29
CA LEU A 261 -10.28 16.66 12.98
C LEU A 261 -11.06 15.34 13.07
N VAL A 262 -10.59 14.38 13.87
CA VAL A 262 -11.29 13.11 14.11
C VAL A 262 -12.70 13.38 14.64
N LYS A 263 -12.85 14.27 15.61
CA LYS A 263 -14.15 14.67 16.15
C LYS A 263 -15.04 15.32 15.08
N LYS A 264 -14.49 16.22 14.25
CA LYS A 264 -15.25 16.87 13.18
C LYS A 264 -15.71 15.88 12.12
N VAL A 265 -14.84 14.97 11.67
CA VAL A 265 -15.19 13.90 10.72
C VAL A 265 -16.27 12.99 11.30
N PHE A 266 -16.18 12.63 12.58
CA PHE A 266 -17.22 11.85 13.24
C PHE A 266 -18.59 12.55 13.20
N ILE A 267 -18.65 13.86 13.51
CA ILE A 267 -19.90 14.65 13.44
C ILE A 267 -20.39 14.81 12.00
N GLN A 268 -19.46 15.01 11.06
CA GLN A 268 -19.75 15.21 9.64
C GLN A 268 -20.41 13.98 9.01
N TYR A 269 -19.95 12.78 9.36
CA TYR A 269 -20.48 11.52 8.83
C TYR A 269 -21.62 10.95 9.69
N GLY A 270 -21.71 11.31 10.98
CA GLY A 270 -22.84 10.96 11.84
C GLY A 270 -23.18 9.47 11.80
N LEU A 271 -24.44 9.15 11.46
CA LEU A 271 -24.96 7.77 11.43
C LEU A 271 -24.29 6.85 10.40
N VAL A 272 -23.64 7.40 9.38
CA VAL A 272 -22.91 6.60 8.36
C VAL A 272 -21.44 6.45 8.70
N PHE A 273 -20.97 7.02 9.81
CA PHE A 273 -19.61 6.83 10.27
C PHE A 273 -19.37 5.35 10.59
N ASN A 274 -18.21 4.87 10.17
CA ASN A 274 -17.70 3.54 10.45
C ASN A 274 -16.18 3.63 10.54
N ALA A 275 -15.59 3.30 11.70
CA ALA A 275 -14.16 3.47 11.93
C ALA A 275 -13.25 2.71 10.94
N GLU A 276 -13.70 1.57 10.40
CA GLU A 276 -12.93 0.74 9.48
C GLU A 276 -12.96 1.24 8.02
N ARG A 277 -13.98 2.01 7.64
CA ARG A 277 -14.15 2.51 6.26
C ARG A 277 -13.97 4.02 6.14
N THR A 278 -14.43 4.76 7.15
CA THR A 278 -14.58 6.21 7.08
C THR A 278 -13.27 6.93 7.30
N LEU A 279 -12.54 6.60 8.36
CA LEU A 279 -11.40 7.39 8.80
C LEU A 279 -10.16 6.53 9.05
N GLY A 280 -9.01 7.06 8.63
CA GLY A 280 -7.70 6.51 8.97
C GLY A 280 -6.68 7.62 9.16
N ILE A 281 -5.69 7.33 9.99
CA ILE A 281 -4.67 8.30 10.36
C ILE A 281 -3.29 7.71 10.07
N ILE A 282 -2.50 8.49 9.34
CA ILE A 282 -1.14 8.11 8.95
C ILE A 282 -0.17 9.02 9.70
N THR A 283 0.89 8.45 10.26
CA THR A 283 1.99 9.21 10.88
C THR A 283 3.28 8.37 10.92
N PRO A 284 4.48 8.95 10.76
CA PRO A 284 5.71 8.15 10.59
C PRO A 284 6.20 7.45 11.87
N TYR A 285 5.81 7.92 13.06
CA TYR A 285 6.41 7.47 14.31
C TYR A 285 5.44 6.75 15.24
N ARG A 286 5.87 5.61 15.80
CA ARG A 286 5.09 4.84 16.77
C ARG A 286 4.73 5.62 18.03
N ASN A 287 5.62 6.50 18.48
CA ASN A 287 5.33 7.35 19.64
C ASN A 287 4.23 8.37 19.30
N GLN A 288 4.21 8.92 18.09
CA GLN A 288 3.14 9.78 17.61
C GLN A 288 1.82 9.01 17.45
N ILE A 289 1.85 7.76 16.97
CA ILE A 289 0.67 6.87 16.95
C ILE A 289 0.07 6.76 18.36
N ALA A 290 0.90 6.45 19.36
CA ALA A 290 0.44 6.31 20.74
C ALA A 290 -0.14 7.61 21.29
N LEU A 291 0.50 8.75 20.99
CA LEU A 291 0.02 10.08 21.39
C LEU A 291 -1.33 10.40 20.75
N ILE A 292 -1.47 10.25 19.43
CA ILE A 292 -2.73 10.47 18.71
C ILE A 292 -3.85 9.58 19.26
N LYS A 293 -3.59 8.28 19.47
CA LYS A 293 -4.59 7.37 20.05
C LYS A 293 -5.02 7.84 21.44
N ARG A 294 -4.09 8.30 22.27
CA ARG A 294 -4.39 8.87 23.60
C ARG A 294 -5.28 10.11 23.49
N GLU A 295 -5.00 11.04 22.58
CA GLU A 295 -5.84 12.21 22.37
C GLU A 295 -7.24 11.84 21.85
N ILE A 296 -7.35 10.84 20.98
CA ILE A 296 -8.64 10.33 20.50
C ILE A 296 -9.45 9.73 21.65
N THR A 297 -8.83 8.92 22.52
CA THR A 297 -9.52 8.33 23.67
C THR A 297 -10.07 9.40 24.63
N ARG A 298 -9.37 10.54 24.79
CA ARG A 298 -9.84 11.67 25.60
C ARG A 298 -11.11 12.34 25.06
N LEU A 299 -11.46 12.11 23.80
CA LEU A 299 -12.73 12.59 23.23
C LEU A 299 -13.95 11.87 23.84
N GLY A 300 -13.76 10.73 24.51
CA GLY A 300 -14.83 10.02 25.21
C GLY A 300 -15.79 9.25 24.31
N VAL A 301 -15.48 9.06 23.03
CA VAL A 301 -16.32 8.31 22.08
C VAL A 301 -15.66 6.96 21.79
N ALA A 302 -16.28 5.87 22.25
CA ALA A 302 -15.71 4.53 22.18
C ALA A 302 -15.39 4.07 20.75
N GLU A 303 -16.27 4.39 19.79
CA GLU A 303 -16.12 4.00 18.39
C GLU A 303 -14.82 4.54 17.76
N LEU A 304 -14.38 5.73 18.17
CA LEU A 304 -13.17 6.37 17.63
C LEU A 304 -11.89 5.60 18.00
N ASN A 305 -11.91 4.79 19.07
CA ASN A 305 -10.76 3.98 19.45
C ASN A 305 -10.45 2.85 18.46
N HIS A 306 -11.40 2.51 17.58
CA HIS A 306 -11.22 1.51 16.52
C HIS A 306 -10.65 2.10 15.22
N ILE A 307 -10.41 3.42 15.16
CA ILE A 307 -9.78 4.06 14.00
C ILE A 307 -8.36 3.51 13.83
N LEU A 308 -8.03 3.13 12.59
CA LEU A 308 -6.68 2.71 12.24
C LEU A 308 -5.73 3.91 12.25
N VAL A 309 -4.76 3.88 13.17
CA VAL A 309 -3.65 4.85 13.26
C VAL A 309 -2.35 4.08 13.08
N ASP A 310 -1.66 4.28 11.96
CA ASP A 310 -0.43 3.53 11.65
C ASP A 310 0.56 4.30 10.75
N THR A 311 1.71 3.70 10.47
CA THR A 311 2.71 4.25 9.53
C THR A 311 2.28 4.00 8.08
N VAL A 312 2.88 4.76 7.15
CA VAL A 312 2.63 4.64 5.70
C VAL A 312 2.79 3.19 5.23
N GLU A 313 3.87 2.52 5.67
CA GLU A 313 4.21 1.16 5.28
C GLU A 313 3.13 0.16 5.71
N ARG A 314 2.54 0.34 6.90
CA ARG A 314 1.47 -0.54 7.41
C ARG A 314 0.09 -0.18 6.87
N PHE A 315 -0.09 1.05 6.40
CA PHE A 315 -1.32 1.50 5.77
C PHE A 315 -1.42 1.10 4.28
N GLN A 316 -0.32 0.65 3.67
CA GLN A 316 -0.30 0.23 2.27
C GLN A 316 -1.33 -0.87 1.99
N GLY A 317 -1.99 -0.79 0.83
CA GLY A 317 -3.10 -1.68 0.46
C GLY A 317 -4.41 -1.42 1.23
N SER A 318 -4.42 -0.50 2.20
CA SER A 318 -5.63 -0.01 2.84
C SER A 318 -6.11 1.29 2.18
N GLU A 319 -7.38 1.64 2.37
CA GLU A 319 -7.96 2.92 1.98
C GLU A 319 -9.07 3.32 2.95
N ARG A 320 -9.37 4.62 3.01
CA ARG A 320 -10.46 5.19 3.81
C ARG A 320 -11.13 6.32 3.06
N ASP A 321 -12.38 6.62 3.40
CA ASP A 321 -13.07 7.79 2.86
C ASP A 321 -12.33 9.08 3.19
N VAL A 322 -11.83 9.20 4.42
CA VAL A 322 -11.05 10.31 4.94
C VAL A 322 -9.71 9.79 5.46
N ILE A 323 -8.63 10.46 5.06
CA ILE A 323 -7.31 10.26 5.67
C ILE A 323 -6.88 11.55 6.35
N ILE A 324 -6.32 11.42 7.55
CA ILE A 324 -5.57 12.49 8.22
C ILE A 324 -4.09 12.08 8.22
N TYR A 325 -3.23 12.91 7.63
CA TYR A 325 -1.77 12.68 7.65
C TYR A 325 -1.08 13.67 8.59
N SER A 326 -0.52 13.15 9.69
CA SER A 326 0.34 13.89 10.62
C SER A 326 1.80 13.65 10.27
N PHE A 327 2.49 14.69 9.78
CA PHE A 327 3.89 14.61 9.37
C PHE A 327 4.84 14.37 10.55
N CYS A 328 4.53 14.91 11.72
CA CYS A 328 5.29 14.80 12.97
C CYS A 328 6.77 15.21 12.80
N ILE A 329 7.03 16.27 12.03
CA ILE A 329 8.38 16.79 11.79
C ILE A 329 8.64 17.96 12.72
N ASN A 330 9.67 17.83 13.56
CA ASN A 330 10.08 18.85 14.53
C ASN A 330 11.44 19.48 14.17
N HIS A 331 12.23 18.80 13.33
CA HIS A 331 13.52 19.27 12.84
C HIS A 331 13.69 18.95 11.35
N ALA A 332 14.43 19.80 10.63
CA ALA A 332 14.62 19.66 9.18
C ALA A 332 15.24 18.31 8.77
N TRP A 333 16.21 17.80 9.54
CA TRP A 333 16.87 16.52 9.26
C TRP A 333 15.91 15.32 9.23
N GLN A 334 14.75 15.41 9.91
CA GLN A 334 13.77 14.33 9.93
C GLN A 334 13.12 14.11 8.55
N LEU A 335 13.10 15.12 7.69
CA LEU A 335 12.55 15.01 6.33
C LEU A 335 13.35 14.05 5.44
N GLU A 336 14.66 13.93 5.69
CA GLU A 336 15.53 12.99 4.98
C GLU A 336 15.10 11.53 5.25
N PHE A 337 14.56 11.26 6.44
CA PHE A 337 14.08 9.94 6.83
C PHE A 337 12.60 9.71 6.50
N LEU A 338 11.83 10.78 6.40
CA LEU A 338 10.41 10.73 6.02
C LEU A 338 10.26 10.44 4.53
N SER A 339 11.06 11.11 3.71
CA SER A 339 10.96 11.01 2.26
C SER A 339 11.65 9.77 1.70
N ASN A 340 11.09 9.21 0.63
CA ASN A 340 11.76 8.21 -0.19
C ASN A 340 11.75 8.70 -1.64
N THR A 341 12.64 9.65 -1.93
CA THR A 341 12.64 10.39 -3.19
C THR A 341 13.47 9.68 -4.25
N ILE A 342 12.88 9.47 -5.42
CA ILE A 342 13.57 9.11 -6.66
C ILE A 342 13.40 10.22 -7.69
N GLU A 343 14.25 10.23 -8.72
CA GLU A 343 14.10 11.09 -9.88
C GLU A 343 13.71 10.25 -11.10
N GLU A 344 12.69 10.69 -11.84
CA GLU A 344 12.26 10.06 -13.09
C GLU A 344 11.86 11.12 -14.13
N ASP A 345 12.63 11.18 -15.22
CA ASP A 345 12.61 12.23 -16.27
C ASP A 345 12.47 13.65 -15.70
N GLY A 346 13.36 14.01 -14.77
CA GLY A 346 13.42 15.35 -14.17
C GLY A 346 12.33 15.65 -13.13
N MET A 347 11.51 14.66 -12.73
CA MET A 347 10.50 14.81 -11.68
C MET A 347 10.96 14.12 -10.39
N LEU A 348 10.86 14.84 -9.27
CA LEU A 348 11.09 14.28 -7.94
C LEU A 348 9.83 13.56 -7.43
N ILE A 349 9.94 12.27 -7.19
CA ILE A 349 8.84 11.41 -6.74
C ILE A 349 9.17 10.90 -5.35
N ASP A 350 8.45 11.38 -4.34
CA ASP A 350 8.49 10.81 -3.00
C ASP A 350 7.50 9.65 -2.90
N ARG A 351 8.03 8.43 -2.91
CA ARG A 351 7.26 7.18 -2.91
C ARG A 351 6.43 7.01 -1.64
N LYS A 352 6.95 7.43 -0.48
CA LYS A 352 6.22 7.37 0.81
C LYS A 352 5.07 8.34 0.82
N LEU A 353 5.32 9.57 0.38
CA LEU A 353 4.28 10.58 0.26
C LEU A 353 3.20 10.13 -0.73
N ASN A 354 3.58 9.60 -1.89
CA ASN A 354 2.62 9.08 -2.87
C ASN A 354 1.69 8.02 -2.27
N VAL A 355 2.23 7.05 -1.51
CA VAL A 355 1.39 6.08 -0.81
C VAL A 355 0.44 6.77 0.15
N ALA A 356 0.92 7.68 1.01
CA ALA A 356 0.12 8.37 2.01
C ALA A 356 -1.05 9.17 1.38
N LEU A 357 -0.76 9.98 0.37
CA LEU A 357 -1.76 10.84 -0.30
C LEU A 357 -2.82 10.01 -1.04
N THR A 358 -2.45 8.84 -1.56
CA THR A 358 -3.36 7.97 -2.34
C THR A 358 -4.20 7.01 -1.50
N ARG A 359 -4.16 7.13 -0.16
CA ARG A 359 -5.01 6.32 0.75
C ARG A 359 -6.42 6.90 0.93
N ALA A 360 -6.63 8.17 0.64
CA ALA A 360 -7.91 8.86 0.78
C ALA A 360 -8.81 8.62 -0.44
N ARG A 361 -10.07 8.25 -0.22
CA ARG A 361 -11.08 8.15 -1.29
C ARG A 361 -11.80 9.48 -1.52
N LYS A 362 -12.23 10.16 -0.45
CA LYS A 362 -13.09 11.35 -0.53
C LYS A 362 -12.39 12.62 -0.05
N GLN A 363 -11.72 12.58 1.09
CA GLN A 363 -11.07 13.76 1.70
C GLN A 363 -9.68 13.43 2.27
N LEU A 364 -8.77 14.39 2.18
CA LEU A 364 -7.43 14.30 2.74
C LEU A 364 -7.12 15.55 3.58
N PHE A 365 -6.95 15.35 4.88
CA PHE A 365 -6.47 16.38 5.79
C PHE A 365 -5.01 16.13 6.13
N MET A 366 -4.22 17.19 6.20
CA MET A 366 -2.80 17.11 6.53
C MET A 366 -2.47 18.09 7.65
N THR A 367 -1.53 17.72 8.52
CA THR A 367 -1.01 18.62 9.55
C THR A 367 0.48 18.44 9.71
N GLY A 368 1.18 19.56 9.87
CA GLY A 368 2.63 19.59 10.04
C GLY A 368 3.16 21.01 10.15
N VAL A 369 4.46 21.13 10.41
CA VAL A 369 5.15 22.43 10.54
C VAL A 369 5.51 22.96 9.14
N PRO A 370 4.83 23.99 8.61
CA PRO A 370 5.02 24.44 7.23
C PRO A 370 6.47 24.83 6.91
N GLU A 371 7.13 25.53 7.84
CA GLU A 371 8.49 26.05 7.67
C GLU A 371 9.49 24.93 7.47
N LEU A 372 9.31 23.82 8.19
CA LEU A 372 10.16 22.64 8.04
C LEU A 372 9.83 21.89 6.76
N LEU A 373 8.55 21.64 6.49
CA LEU A 373 8.13 20.91 5.28
C LEU A 373 8.59 21.61 3.99
N ARG A 374 8.58 22.95 3.95
CA ARG A 374 9.02 23.73 2.78
C ARG A 374 10.49 23.55 2.42
N THR A 375 11.34 23.00 3.29
CA THR A 375 12.75 22.74 2.96
C THR A 375 12.89 21.62 1.92
N ASN A 376 11.86 20.77 1.74
CA ASN A 376 11.80 19.81 0.65
C ASN A 376 10.91 20.34 -0.49
N PRO A 377 11.41 20.39 -1.75
CA PRO A 377 10.65 20.93 -2.89
C PRO A 377 9.30 20.24 -3.16
N VAL A 378 9.21 18.93 -2.97
CA VAL A 378 7.97 18.16 -3.21
C VAL A 378 6.90 18.57 -2.19
N TYR A 379 7.31 18.74 -0.94
CA TYR A 379 6.42 19.14 0.16
C TYR A 379 6.04 20.62 0.05
N ALA A 380 6.95 21.49 -0.37
CA ALA A 380 6.64 22.89 -0.68
C ALA A 380 5.53 23.00 -1.73
N ASN A 381 5.63 22.24 -2.83
CA ASN A 381 4.61 22.16 -3.88
C ASN A 381 3.27 21.59 -3.33
N LEU A 382 3.32 20.60 -2.45
CA LEU A 382 2.12 20.06 -1.79
C LEU A 382 1.40 21.12 -0.93
N LEU A 383 2.16 21.91 -0.16
CA LEU A 383 1.59 22.99 0.65
C LEU A 383 0.97 24.08 -0.23
N GLU A 384 1.63 24.47 -1.32
CA GLU A 384 1.05 25.40 -2.29
C GLU A 384 -0.22 24.86 -2.92
N PHE A 385 -0.27 23.57 -3.25
CA PHE A 385 -1.47 22.93 -3.78
C PHE A 385 -2.61 22.96 -2.77
N ALA A 386 -2.34 22.61 -1.51
CA ALA A 386 -3.35 22.57 -0.45
C ALA A 386 -3.92 23.95 -0.10
N ASN A 387 -3.16 25.04 -0.33
CA ASN A 387 -3.61 26.42 -0.07
C ASN A 387 -4.46 27.02 -1.21
N ARG A 388 -4.54 26.36 -2.37
CA ARG A 388 -5.30 26.84 -3.55
C ARG A 388 -6.76 26.36 -3.58
N GLY A 389 -7.12 25.40 -2.73
CA GLY A 389 -8.49 24.91 -2.52
C GLY A 389 -9.00 25.30 -1.15
#